data_AF-A0A3L7TBQ6-F1
#
_entry.id   AF-A0A3L7TBQ6-F1
#
_cell.length_a   1.000
_cell.length_b   1.000
_cell.length_c   1.000
_cell.angle_alpha   90.00
_cell.angle_beta   90.00
_cell.angle_gamma   90.00
#
_symmetry.space_group_name_H-M   'P 1'
#
loop_
_entity.id
_entity.type
_entity.pdbx_description
1 polymer ?
#
loop_
_entity_poly.entity_id
_entity_poly.type
_entity_poly.pdbx_seq_one_letter_code
_entity_poly.pdbx_strand_id
1 'polypeptide(L)'
;ACCNEVCAIDDYCCTIEWDNTCAALAGDVCDVCGGGIGCGSKGTGSCYNAHVTPFCSDSACCLFVCSVDPTCCSDAWDDFCVEAALFFCNGN
;
A
#
# COMPACT_ATOMS: atom_id res chain seq x y z
N ALA A 1 9.09 -6.90 8.77
CA ALA A 1 9.94 -7.18 7.60
C ALA A 1 9.49 -8.53 7.07
N CYS A 2 8.91 -8.60 5.88
CA CYS A 2 8.14 -9.77 5.44
C CYS A 2 8.86 -11.10 5.54
N CYS A 3 10.17 -11.14 5.30
CA CYS A 3 10.93 -12.37 5.41
C CYS A 3 10.73 -13.06 6.78
N ASN A 4 10.55 -12.29 7.86
CA ASN A 4 10.33 -12.85 9.20
C ASN A 4 8.89 -13.35 9.41
N GLU A 5 7.89 -12.75 8.74
CA GLU A 5 6.49 -13.16 8.83
C GLU A 5 6.27 -14.45 8.03
N VAL A 6 6.84 -14.53 6.82
CA VAL A 6 6.83 -15.75 6.00
C VAL A 6 7.61 -16.87 6.70
N CYS A 7 8.78 -16.57 7.28
CA CYS A 7 9.57 -17.52 8.08
C CYS A 7 8.83 -18.06 9.31
N ALA A 8 7.93 -17.26 9.92
CA ALA A 8 7.13 -17.72 11.05
C ALA A 8 6.03 -18.72 10.64
N ILE A 9 5.65 -18.73 9.36
CA ILE A 9 4.66 -19.67 8.82
C ILE A 9 5.35 -20.88 8.21
N ASP A 10 6.40 -20.65 7.44
CA ASP A 10 7.22 -21.69 6.83
C ASP A 10 8.71 -21.40 7.01
N ASP A 11 9.35 -22.14 7.92
CA ASP A 11 10.78 -22.04 8.24
C ASP A 11 11.67 -22.35 7.02
N TYR A 12 11.17 -23.13 6.06
CA TYR A 12 11.88 -23.42 4.81
C TYR A 12 12.31 -22.13 4.09
N CYS A 13 11.44 -21.11 4.12
CA CYS A 13 11.62 -19.83 3.44
C CYS A 13 12.76 -18.97 4.00
N CYS A 14 13.30 -19.31 5.18
CA CYS A 14 14.41 -18.59 5.81
C CYS A 14 15.63 -19.46 6.11
N THR A 15 15.47 -20.78 6.22
CA THR A 15 16.57 -21.70 6.56
C THR A 15 17.11 -22.49 5.38
N ILE A 16 16.30 -22.70 4.34
CA ILE A 16 16.70 -23.48 3.16
C ILE A 16 16.83 -22.57 1.95
N GLU A 17 15.71 -22.07 1.43
CA GLU A 17 15.70 -21.20 0.25
C GLU A 17 14.40 -20.43 0.12
N TRP A 18 14.48 -19.30 -0.59
CA TRP A 18 13.31 -18.54 -1.00
C TRP A 18 12.84 -19.00 -2.38
N ASP A 19 11.72 -19.71 -2.44
CA ASP A 19 11.15 -20.25 -3.69
C ASP A 19 9.83 -19.55 -4.09
N ASN A 20 9.16 -20.05 -5.13
CA ASN A 20 7.87 -19.51 -5.59
C ASN A 20 6.75 -19.70 -4.56
N THR A 21 6.84 -20.72 -3.71
CA THR A 21 5.88 -20.97 -2.64
C THR A 21 6.03 -19.92 -1.56
N CYS A 22 7.27 -19.62 -1.16
CA CYS A 22 7.61 -18.54 -0.24
C CYS A 22 7.15 -17.18 -0.79
N ALA A 23 7.37 -16.92 -2.08
CA ALA A 23 6.91 -15.68 -2.72
C ALA A 23 5.37 -15.56 -2.76
N ALA A 24 4.65 -16.64 -3.05
CA ALA A 24 3.19 -16.66 -3.04
C ALA A 24 2.64 -16.45 -1.62
N LEU A 25 3.19 -17.17 -0.64
CA LEU A 25 2.84 -17.02 0.77
C LEU A 25 3.11 -15.59 1.26
N ALA A 26 4.18 -14.98 0.79
CA ALA A 26 4.48 -13.60 1.08
C ALA A 26 3.48 -12.60 0.48
N GLY A 27 2.87 -12.91 -0.68
CA GLY A 27 1.78 -12.11 -1.23
C GLY A 27 0.49 -12.19 -0.43
N ASP A 28 0.26 -13.30 0.29
CA ASP A 28 -0.95 -13.53 1.08
C ASP A 28 -0.83 -13.04 2.53
N VAL A 29 0.37 -13.18 3.11
CA VAL A 29 0.61 -12.99 4.55
C VAL A 29 1.05 -11.58 4.87
N CYS A 30 1.70 -10.92 3.92
CA CYS A 30 2.33 -9.65 4.20
C CYS A 30 2.13 -8.67 3.05
N ASP A 31 1.83 -7.41 3.38
CA ASP A 31 1.67 -6.35 2.37
C ASP A 31 2.98 -6.09 1.59
N VAL A 32 4.13 -6.49 2.15
CA VAL A 32 5.46 -5.94 1.80
C VAL A 32 6.49 -7.02 1.45
N CYS A 33 6.13 -8.07 0.71
CA CYS A 33 7.13 -8.89 0.01
C CYS A 33 7.11 -8.67 -1.50
N GLY A 34 6.13 -7.90 -1.97
CA GLY A 34 5.97 -7.53 -3.37
C GLY A 34 6.03 -6.04 -3.60
N GLY A 35 6.86 -5.26 -2.89
CA GLY A 35 7.00 -3.83 -3.18
C GLY A 35 5.68 -3.06 -3.32
N GLY A 36 4.64 -3.51 -2.60
CA GLY A 36 3.29 -2.99 -2.69
C GLY A 36 3.29 -1.60 -2.09
N ILE A 37 3.22 -0.60 -2.96
CA ILE A 37 2.93 0.76 -2.55
C ILE A 37 1.53 0.72 -1.91
N GLY A 38 1.40 1.18 -0.67
CA GLY A 38 0.13 1.29 0.06
C GLY A 38 -0.02 2.66 0.73
N CYS A 39 -1.14 2.91 1.42
CA CYS A 39 -1.38 4.19 2.09
C CYS A 39 -0.27 4.59 3.07
N GLY A 40 0.34 5.76 2.85
CA GLY A 40 1.46 6.26 3.64
C GLY A 40 2.83 5.72 3.22
N SER A 41 2.90 4.95 2.13
CA SER A 41 4.17 4.43 1.62
C SER A 41 5.04 5.55 1.06
N LYS A 42 6.35 5.45 1.27
CA LYS A 42 7.29 6.43 0.69
C LYS A 42 7.32 6.26 -0.83
N GLY A 43 6.89 7.30 -1.55
CA GLY A 43 6.86 7.31 -3.02
C GLY A 43 5.47 7.27 -3.64
N THR A 44 4.40 7.22 -2.84
CA THR A 44 3.00 7.32 -3.31
C THR A 44 2.65 8.69 -3.89
N GLY A 45 3.38 9.76 -3.53
CA GLY A 45 3.02 11.13 -3.89
C GLY A 45 2.16 11.83 -2.83
N SER A 46 1.89 13.12 -3.06
CA SER A 46 1.12 13.96 -2.14
C SER A 46 -0.37 13.66 -2.25
N CYS A 47 -1.09 13.62 -1.12
CA CYS A 47 -2.55 13.45 -1.11
C CYS A 47 -3.31 14.61 -1.75
N TYR A 48 -2.64 15.75 -1.91
CA TYR A 48 -3.23 16.99 -2.41
C TYR A 48 -2.87 17.28 -3.87
N ASN A 49 -2.26 16.33 -4.57
CA ASN A 49 -1.96 16.44 -5.99
C ASN A 49 -2.35 15.14 -6.70
N ALA A 50 -3.00 15.24 -7.86
CA ALA A 50 -3.37 14.08 -8.63
C ALA A 50 -2.12 13.40 -9.22
N HIS A 51 -2.13 12.08 -9.28
CA HIS A 51 -1.06 11.27 -9.87
C HIS A 51 -1.57 9.91 -10.35
N VAL A 52 -0.85 9.36 -11.33
CA VAL A 52 -1.24 8.12 -12.03
C VAL A 52 -1.07 6.84 -11.22
N THR A 53 -0.42 6.92 -10.05
CA THR A 53 -0.27 5.79 -9.12
C THR A 53 -1.38 5.83 -8.06
N PRO A 54 -1.79 4.69 -7.49
CA PRO A 54 -2.71 4.67 -6.36
C PRO A 54 -2.01 5.12 -5.07
N PHE A 55 -2.84 5.42 -4.05
CA PHE A 55 -2.45 5.80 -2.69
C PHE A 55 -1.73 7.14 -2.55
N CYS A 56 -1.71 7.72 -1.36
CA CYS A 56 -0.94 8.94 -1.09
C CYS A 56 -0.09 8.82 0.18
N SER A 57 0.79 9.81 0.40
CA SER A 57 1.86 9.73 1.41
C SER A 57 1.38 9.91 2.85
N ASP A 58 0.16 10.39 3.05
CA ASP A 58 -0.47 10.45 4.38
C ASP A 58 -1.32 9.19 4.57
N SER A 59 -0.92 8.35 5.52
CA SER A 59 -1.58 7.08 5.79
C SER A 59 -3.04 7.28 6.23
N ALA A 60 -3.31 8.23 7.13
CA ALA A 60 -4.65 8.44 7.67
C ALA A 60 -5.58 9.05 6.61
N CYS A 61 -5.08 10.03 5.86
CA CYS A 61 -5.85 10.63 4.77
C CYS A 61 -6.12 9.63 3.66
N CYS A 62 -5.10 8.90 3.23
CA CYS A 62 -5.22 7.89 2.19
C CYS A 62 -6.26 6.84 2.55
N LEU A 63 -6.21 6.25 3.76
CA LEU A 63 -7.17 5.24 4.19
C LEU A 63 -8.61 5.78 4.21
N PHE A 64 -8.78 7.04 4.62
CA PHE A 64 -10.08 7.69 4.60
C PHE A 64 -10.59 7.85 3.16
N VAL A 65 -9.78 8.40 2.26
CA VAL A 65 -10.14 8.60 0.85
C VAL A 65 -10.41 7.25 0.17
N CYS A 66 -9.61 6.20 0.43
CA CYS A 66 -9.90 4.84 -0.05
C CYS A 66 -11.28 4.33 0.37
N SER A 67 -11.73 4.70 1.58
CA SER A 67 -13.04 4.29 2.10
C SER A 67 -14.20 5.05 1.46
N VAL A 68 -13.93 6.26 0.96
CA VAL A 68 -14.88 7.05 0.18
C VAL A 68 -14.94 6.54 -1.27
N ASP A 69 -13.76 6.32 -1.88
CA ASP A 69 -13.61 5.78 -3.23
C ASP A 69 -12.44 4.79 -3.29
N PRO A 70 -12.72 3.48 -3.43
CA PRO A 70 -11.69 2.45 -3.54
C PRO A 70 -10.75 2.63 -4.74
N THR A 71 -11.16 3.33 -5.80
CA THR A 71 -10.34 3.52 -7.01
C THR A 71 -9.11 4.38 -6.73
N CYS A 72 -9.16 5.25 -5.71
CA CYS A 72 -8.01 6.01 -5.21
C CYS A 72 -6.85 5.12 -4.72
N CYS A 73 -7.14 3.85 -4.46
CA CYS A 73 -6.24 2.90 -3.82
C CYS A 73 -6.07 1.61 -4.62
N SER A 74 -6.74 1.48 -5.78
CA SER A 74 -6.54 0.38 -6.73
C SER A 74 -6.05 0.87 -8.08
N ASP A 75 -6.44 2.06 -8.51
CA ASP A 75 -6.28 2.53 -9.89
C ASP A 75 -5.31 3.72 -9.96
N ALA A 76 -5.75 4.89 -9.48
CA ALA A 76 -4.96 6.12 -9.50
C ALA A 76 -5.49 7.11 -8.45
N TRP A 77 -4.63 8.02 -8.01
CA TRP A 77 -5.04 9.15 -7.17
C TRP A 77 -5.43 10.33 -8.07
N ASP A 78 -6.68 10.41 -8.47
CA ASP A 78 -7.16 11.42 -9.42
C ASP A 78 -7.66 12.71 -8.74
N ASP A 79 -8.25 13.61 -9.52
CA ASP A 79 -8.80 14.88 -9.02
C ASP A 79 -9.91 14.66 -7.97
N PHE A 80 -10.68 13.59 -8.07
CA PHE A 80 -11.70 13.25 -7.06
C PHE A 80 -11.05 12.83 -5.74
N CYS A 81 -10.00 12.01 -5.80
CA CYS A 81 -9.21 11.64 -4.62
C CYS A 81 -8.60 12.87 -3.94
N VAL A 82 -8.11 13.84 -4.73
CA VAL A 82 -7.58 15.11 -4.22
C VAL A 82 -8.67 15.97 -3.59
N GLU A 83 -9.84 16.11 -4.23
CA GLU A 83 -10.97 16.86 -3.66
C GLU A 83 -11.43 16.27 -2.33
N ALA A 84 -11.55 14.94 -2.25
CA ALA A 84 -11.87 14.25 -1.00
C ALA A 84 -10.78 14.49 0.06
N ALA A 85 -9.50 14.41 -0.31
CA ALA A 85 -8.39 14.69 0.60
C ALA A 85 -8.40 16.13 1.12
N LEU A 86 -8.66 17.13 0.27
CA LEU A 86 -8.76 18.53 0.66
C LEU A 86 -9.92 18.76 1.64
N PHE A 87 -11.06 18.11 1.38
CA PHE A 87 -12.25 18.26 2.21
C PHE A 87 -12.13 17.58 3.58
N PHE A 88 -11.56 16.37 3.62
CA PHE A 88 -11.55 15.54 4.83
C PHE A 88 -10.24 15.58 5.62
N CYS A 89 -9.11 15.86 4.97
CA CYS A 89 -7.78 15.73 5.58
C CYS A 89 -7.10 17.06 5.93
N ASN A 90 -7.81 18.20 5.83
CA ASN A 90 -7.26 19.55 6.09
C ASN A 90 -5.97 19.81 5.31
N GLY A 91 -6.00 19.65 3.98
CA GLY A 91 -4.89 20.01 3.11
C GLY A 91 -4.65 21.52 3.11
N ASN A 92 -3.73 21.97 3.96
CA ASN A 92 -3.24 23.35 4.04
C ASN A 92 -1.79 23.43 3.53
#